data_AF-A0A9D7DC05-F1
#
_entry.id   AF-A0A9D7DC05-F1
#
_cell.length_a   1.000
_cell.length_b   1.000
_cell.length_c   1.000
_cell.angle_alpha   90.00
_cell.angle_beta   90.00
_cell.angle_gamma   90.00
#
_symmetry.space_group_name_H-M   'P 1'
#
loop_
_entity.id
_entity.type
_entity.pdbx_description
1 polymer ?
#
loop_
_entity_poly.entity_id
_entity_poly.type
_entity_poly.pdbx_seq_one_letter_code
_entity_poly.pdbx_strand_id
1 'polypeptide(L)'
;MNEPNKRDDVNDAVEDALGFNFRSVKTLIDLFVRPRRVFESYAARDRVTYTPAIRIFFGLIGLQVLTSVLWGGWSGLLTRQIEAGPADVRALYTEISGGNLPAFINHCADALSFGQPILVALFTSLSVFVLGWFRPQLSWPSRMNIAMGVLSVGTVIGLLSMPLINSEHFMGVIWIGMVAVAVAYFLTIARGARGVIADSFGGVIGKSLIYTFVLLLLVFLAGVVLSICCIMYATMRLQGG
;
A
#
# COMPACT_ATOMS: atom_id res chain seq x y z
N MET A 1 43.39 6.97 6.20
CA MET A 1 42.19 6.91 7.06
C MET A 1 41.28 8.01 6.57
N ASN A 2 40.15 7.68 5.94
CA ASN A 2 39.18 8.69 5.53
C ASN A 2 38.46 9.17 6.78
N GLU A 3 38.50 10.47 7.06
CA GLU A 3 37.76 11.04 8.19
C GLU A 3 36.28 10.68 8.05
N PRO A 4 35.63 10.19 9.12
CA PRO A 4 34.19 10.00 9.12
C PRO A 4 33.54 11.35 8.82
N ASN A 5 32.69 11.35 7.79
CA ASN A 5 32.08 12.55 7.27
C ASN A 5 31.10 13.05 8.34
N LYS A 6 31.32 14.23 8.94
CA LYS A 6 30.46 14.81 10.00
C LYS A 6 28.95 14.78 9.72
N ARG A 7 28.55 14.70 8.45
CA ARG A 7 27.14 14.53 8.04
C ARG A 7 26.57 13.16 8.38
N ASP A 8 27.38 12.11 8.32
CA ASP A 8 26.95 10.74 8.61
C ASP A 8 26.71 10.59 10.11
N ASP A 9 27.59 11.14 10.97
CA ASP A 9 27.40 11.13 12.43
C ASP A 9 26.14 11.88 12.87
N VAL A 10 25.83 13.02 12.24
CA VAL A 10 24.60 13.79 12.54
C VAL A 10 23.36 13.04 12.05
N ASN A 11 23.43 12.40 10.88
CA ASN A 11 22.32 11.58 10.41
C ASN A 11 22.07 10.41 11.35
N ASP A 12 23.10 9.67 11.75
CA ASP A 12 22.99 8.54 12.67
C ASP A 12 22.43 8.98 14.03
N ALA A 13 22.91 10.11 14.59
CA ALA A 13 22.38 10.66 15.83
C ALA A 13 20.89 11.06 15.73
N VAL A 14 20.45 11.54 14.57
CA VAL A 14 19.04 11.90 14.33
C VAL A 14 18.20 10.64 14.03
N GLU A 15 18.74 9.63 13.34
CA GLU A 15 18.09 8.32 13.17
C GLU A 15 17.86 7.65 14.53
N ASP A 16 18.85 7.71 15.42
CA ASP A 16 18.78 7.16 16.78
C ASP A 16 17.82 7.95 17.69
N ALA A 17 17.83 9.28 17.60
CA ALA A 17 17.00 10.14 18.46
C ALA A 17 15.53 10.18 18.04
N LEU A 18 15.24 10.15 16.74
CA LEU A 18 13.87 10.25 16.21
C LEU A 18 13.30 8.89 15.78
N GLY A 19 14.11 7.83 15.73
CA GLY A 19 13.75 6.55 15.14
C GLY A 19 13.45 6.65 13.62
N PHE A 20 13.77 7.79 13.00
CA PHE A 20 13.42 8.11 11.61
C PHE A 20 14.54 7.69 10.68
N ASN A 21 14.33 6.59 9.95
CA ASN A 21 15.32 6.08 9.00
C ASN A 21 15.32 6.93 7.70
N PHE A 22 16.29 7.84 7.55
CA PHE A 22 16.43 8.72 6.38
C PHE A 22 16.57 7.94 5.08
N ARG A 23 17.13 6.74 5.14
CA ARG A 23 17.23 5.85 3.97
C ARG A 23 15.85 5.45 3.45
N SER A 24 14.88 5.23 4.34
CA SER A 24 13.51 4.90 3.93
C SER A 24 12.83 6.05 3.21
N VAL A 25 13.03 7.28 3.70
CA VAL A 25 12.54 8.50 3.03
C VAL A 25 13.22 8.69 1.68
N LYS A 26 14.55 8.52 1.62
CA LYS A 26 15.31 8.56 0.36
C LYS A 26 14.81 7.51 -0.64
N THR A 27 14.58 6.28 -0.20
CA THR A 27 14.02 5.22 -1.06
C THR A 27 12.65 5.60 -1.59
N LEU A 28 11.76 6.13 -0.74
CA LEU A 28 10.44 6.61 -1.16
C LEU A 28 10.54 7.72 -2.20
N ILE A 29 11.34 8.76 -1.96
CA ILE A 29 11.55 9.86 -2.91
C ILE A 29 12.09 9.31 -4.23
N ASP A 30 13.11 8.44 -4.19
CA ASP A 30 13.69 7.86 -5.39
C ASP A 30 12.72 6.91 -6.12
N LEU A 31 11.75 6.27 -5.46
CA LEU A 31 10.69 5.52 -6.14
C LEU A 31 9.79 6.41 -7.02
N PHE A 32 9.60 7.68 -6.66
CA PHE A 32 8.84 8.64 -7.48
C PHE A 32 9.73 9.35 -8.52
N VAL A 33 10.94 9.75 -8.12
CA VAL A 33 11.81 10.62 -8.94
C VAL A 33 12.76 9.81 -9.82
N ARG A 34 13.31 8.71 -9.31
CA ARG A 34 14.38 7.91 -9.95
C ARG A 34 14.18 6.38 -9.77
N PRO A 35 13.00 5.82 -10.11
CA PRO A 35 12.67 4.42 -9.77
C PRO A 35 13.67 3.41 -10.34
N ARG A 36 14.29 3.74 -11.47
CA ARG A 36 15.34 2.92 -12.09
C ARG A 36 16.50 2.60 -11.13
N ARG A 37 16.99 3.59 -10.38
CA ARG A 37 18.11 3.37 -9.44
C ARG A 37 17.72 2.42 -8.31
N VAL A 38 16.50 2.56 -7.82
CA VAL A 38 15.95 1.67 -6.78
C VAL A 38 15.82 0.25 -7.32
N PHE A 39 15.31 0.08 -8.54
CA PHE A 39 15.12 -1.23 -9.17
C PHE A 39 16.45 -1.91 -9.48
N GLU A 40 17.44 -1.16 -9.99
CA GLU A 40 18.80 -1.67 -10.23
C GLU A 40 19.45 -2.15 -8.92
N SER A 41 19.34 -1.38 -7.84
CA SER A 41 19.84 -1.76 -6.51
C SER A 41 19.14 -3.02 -5.97
N TYR A 42 17.81 -3.10 -6.08
CA TYR A 42 17.06 -4.30 -5.69
C TYR A 42 17.40 -5.54 -6.54
N ALA A 43 17.62 -5.35 -7.85
CA ALA A 43 18.06 -6.43 -8.74
C ALA A 43 19.48 -6.90 -8.40
N ALA A 44 20.38 -5.98 -8.05
CA ALA A 44 21.73 -6.27 -7.56
C ALA A 44 21.75 -6.83 -6.12
N ARG A 45 20.60 -6.85 -5.43
CA ARG A 45 20.45 -7.26 -4.03
C ARG A 45 21.28 -6.41 -3.07
N ASP A 46 21.54 -5.16 -3.43
CA ASP A 46 22.22 -4.21 -2.56
C ASP A 46 21.29 -3.80 -1.41
N ARG A 47 21.72 -4.08 -0.17
CA ARG A 47 20.97 -3.79 1.06
C ARG A 47 21.43 -2.51 1.75
N VAL A 48 22.47 -1.85 1.21
CA VAL A 48 23.09 -0.68 1.83
C VAL A 48 22.46 0.59 1.27
N THR A 49 22.32 0.71 -0.05
CA THR A 49 21.90 1.98 -0.68
C THR A 49 20.44 2.36 -0.40
N TYR A 50 19.53 1.38 -0.38
CA TYR A 50 18.11 1.59 -0.19
C TYR A 50 17.52 0.64 0.85
N THR A 51 16.47 1.11 1.55
CA THR A 51 15.75 0.29 2.51
C THR A 51 14.96 -0.81 1.78
N PRO A 52 14.89 -2.05 2.32
CA PRO A 52 13.99 -3.07 1.81
C PRO A 52 12.55 -2.59 1.77
N ALA A 53 11.89 -2.74 0.63
CA ALA A 53 10.58 -2.13 0.39
C ALA A 53 9.48 -2.66 1.32
N ILE A 54 9.59 -3.90 1.81
CA ILE A 54 8.65 -4.45 2.79
C ILE A 54 8.63 -3.63 4.10
N ARG A 55 9.79 -3.12 4.54
CA ARG A 55 9.87 -2.27 5.75
C ARG A 55 9.20 -0.93 5.51
N ILE A 56 9.40 -0.37 4.32
CA ILE A 56 8.77 0.89 3.90
C ILE A 56 7.24 0.72 3.87
N PHE A 57 6.75 -0.37 3.26
CA PHE A 57 5.32 -0.67 3.21
C PHE A 57 4.71 -0.72 4.62
N PHE A 58 5.25 -1.53 5.53
CA PHE A 58 4.72 -1.60 6.90
C PHE A 58 4.86 -0.29 7.67
N GLY A 59 5.92 0.49 7.44
CA GLY A 59 6.06 1.82 8.01
C GLY A 59 4.96 2.77 7.54
N LEU A 60 4.62 2.75 6.25
CA LEU A 60 3.52 3.54 5.69
C LEU A 60 2.15 3.09 6.21
N ILE A 61 1.92 1.78 6.36
CA ILE A 61 0.72 1.25 6.99
C ILE A 61 0.61 1.75 8.43
N GLY A 62 1.69 1.67 9.21
CA GLY A 62 1.70 2.18 10.58
C GLY A 62 1.35 3.66 10.63
N LEU A 63 1.87 4.46 9.70
CA LEU A 63 1.51 5.86 9.56
C LEU A 63 0.04 6.06 9.16
N GLN A 64 -0.52 5.25 8.27
CA GLN A 64 -1.95 5.29 7.93
C GLN A 64 -2.83 4.97 9.14
N VAL A 65 -2.47 3.96 9.94
CA VAL A 65 -3.19 3.62 11.18
C VAL A 65 -3.09 4.76 12.19
N LEU A 66 -1.90 5.33 12.41
CA LEU A 66 -1.74 6.48 13.29
C LEU A 66 -2.57 7.68 12.82
N THR A 67 -2.59 7.93 11.51
CA THR A 67 -3.39 9.02 10.94
C THR A 67 -4.88 8.73 11.09
N SER A 68 -5.33 7.48 10.92
CA SER A 68 -6.75 7.13 11.09
C SER A 68 -7.22 7.34 12.53
N VAL A 69 -6.37 7.12 13.54
CA VAL A 69 -6.68 7.40 14.95
C VAL A 69 -7.07 8.86 15.17
N LEU A 70 -6.45 9.82 14.45
CA LEU A 70 -6.82 11.24 14.52
C LEU A 70 -8.28 11.52 14.11
N TRP A 71 -8.91 10.59 13.39
CA TRP A 71 -10.30 10.68 12.92
C TRP A 71 -11.26 9.70 13.60
N GLY A 72 -10.86 9.11 14.74
CA GLY A 72 -11.66 8.09 15.45
C GLY A 72 -11.35 6.66 15.01
N GLY A 73 -10.18 6.44 14.41
CA GLY A 73 -9.74 5.15 13.90
C GLY A 73 -10.52 4.71 12.66
N TRP A 74 -10.35 3.45 12.29
CA TRP A 74 -11.09 2.85 11.18
C TRP A 74 -12.60 2.79 11.42
N SER A 75 -13.05 2.69 12.68
CA SER A 75 -14.48 2.73 13.03
C SER A 75 -15.10 4.09 12.70
N GLY A 76 -14.43 5.19 13.08
CA GLY A 76 -14.88 6.54 12.74
C GLY A 76 -14.97 6.77 11.23
N LEU A 77 -13.98 6.29 10.47
CA LEU A 77 -13.98 6.38 9.01
C LEU A 77 -15.12 5.57 8.38
N LEU A 78 -15.32 4.32 8.81
CA LEU A 78 -16.40 3.46 8.30
C LEU A 78 -17.79 4.01 8.63
N THR A 79 -17.97 4.55 9.83
CA THR A 79 -19.24 5.17 10.25
C THR A 79 -19.60 6.31 9.31
N ARG A 80 -18.67 7.25 9.08
CA ARG A 80 -18.90 8.38 8.17
C ARG A 80 -19.16 7.92 6.73
N GLN A 81 -18.46 6.90 6.26
CA GLN A 81 -18.67 6.35 4.91
C GLN A 81 -20.06 5.72 4.75
N ILE A 82 -20.55 4.99 5.75
CA ILE A 82 -21.88 4.38 5.72
C ILE A 82 -22.97 5.45 5.85
N GLU A 83 -22.76 6.46 6.69
CA GLU A 83 -23.71 7.56 6.89
C GLU A 83 -23.83 8.48 5.68
N ALA A 84 -22.71 8.81 5.03
CA ALA A 84 -22.66 9.61 3.80
C ALA A 84 -22.96 8.78 2.54
N GLY A 85 -23.09 7.46 2.67
CA GLY A 85 -23.36 6.55 1.57
C GLY A 85 -24.81 6.62 1.08
N PRO A 86 -25.09 6.00 -0.08
CA PRO A 86 -26.44 5.81 -0.58
C PRO A 86 -27.36 5.11 0.44
N ALA A 87 -28.65 5.49 0.48
CA ALA A 87 -29.59 5.03 1.49
C ALA A 87 -29.80 3.50 1.48
N ASP A 88 -29.72 2.88 0.30
CA ASP A 88 -29.76 1.44 0.08
C ASP A 88 -28.56 0.72 0.69
N VAL A 89 -27.35 1.28 0.55
CA VAL A 89 -26.14 0.72 1.18
C VAL A 89 -26.25 0.77 2.70
N ARG A 90 -26.72 1.89 3.25
CA ARG A 90 -26.93 2.04 4.69
C ARG A 90 -28.01 1.07 5.22
N ALA A 91 -29.10 0.90 4.47
CA ALA A 91 -30.15 -0.06 4.81
C ALA A 91 -29.59 -1.50 4.85
N LEU A 92 -28.80 -1.89 3.86
CA LEU A 92 -28.14 -3.19 3.80
C LEU A 92 -27.25 -3.45 5.04
N TYR A 93 -26.39 -2.49 5.40
CA TYR A 93 -25.54 -2.65 6.59
C TYR A 93 -26.35 -2.72 7.89
N THR A 94 -27.45 -1.95 7.97
CA THR A 94 -28.35 -1.98 9.14
C THR A 94 -29.03 -3.35 9.26
N GLU A 95 -29.49 -3.92 8.15
CA GLU A 95 -30.09 -5.26 8.09
C GLU A 95 -29.09 -6.34 8.51
N ILE A 96 -27.88 -6.35 7.91
CA ILE A 96 -26.82 -7.33 8.22
C ILE A 96 -26.39 -7.23 9.69
N SER A 97 -26.41 -6.02 10.27
CA SER A 97 -26.05 -5.79 11.67
C SER A 97 -27.11 -6.22 12.68
N GLY A 98 -28.28 -6.69 12.24
CA GLY A 98 -29.39 -7.03 13.13
C GLY A 98 -29.90 -5.84 13.95
N GLY A 99 -29.77 -4.62 13.42
CA GLY A 99 -30.14 -3.38 14.10
C GLY A 99 -29.08 -2.79 15.03
N ASN A 100 -27.94 -3.46 15.26
CA ASN A 100 -26.82 -2.92 16.05
C ASN A 100 -25.63 -2.51 15.16
N LEU A 101 -25.87 -1.52 14.31
CA LEU A 101 -24.89 -1.00 13.36
C LEU A 101 -23.59 -0.51 14.02
N PRO A 102 -23.61 0.22 15.16
CA PRO A 102 -22.37 0.67 15.81
C PRO A 102 -21.45 -0.47 16.24
N ALA A 103 -22.00 -1.53 16.85
CA ALA A 103 -21.20 -2.69 17.27
C ALA A 103 -20.66 -3.46 16.05
N PHE A 104 -21.47 -3.62 15.00
CA PHE A 104 -21.03 -4.21 13.74
C PHE A 104 -19.84 -3.46 13.14
N ILE A 105 -19.92 -2.13 13.05
CA ILE A 105 -18.84 -1.29 12.49
C ILE A 105 -17.57 -1.42 13.32
N ASN A 106 -17.66 -1.43 14.64
CA ASN A 106 -16.48 -1.60 15.51
C ASN A 106 -15.77 -2.93 15.24
N HIS A 107 -16.50 -4.05 15.18
CA HIS A 107 -15.90 -5.35 14.88
C HIS A 107 -15.29 -5.41 13.46
N CYS A 108 -15.95 -4.81 12.47
CA CYS A 108 -15.39 -4.66 11.13
C CYS A 108 -14.09 -3.85 11.14
N ALA A 109 -14.05 -2.74 11.88
CA ALA A 109 -12.90 -1.86 12.00
C ALA A 109 -11.72 -2.56 12.69
N ASP A 110 -11.96 -3.35 13.74
CA ASP A 110 -10.94 -4.14 14.42
C ASP A 110 -10.29 -5.15 13.46
N ALA A 111 -11.12 -5.89 12.73
CA ALA A 111 -10.65 -6.84 11.73
C ALA A 111 -9.88 -6.15 10.59
N LEU A 112 -10.37 -4.98 10.14
CA LEU A 112 -9.75 -4.21 9.05
C LEU A 112 -8.39 -3.65 9.46
N SER A 113 -8.25 -3.14 10.69
CA SER A 113 -7.02 -2.55 11.22
C SER A 113 -5.84 -3.51 11.16
N PHE A 114 -6.09 -4.80 11.38
CA PHE A 114 -5.07 -5.85 11.38
C PHE A 114 -4.99 -6.60 10.04
N GLY A 115 -6.14 -6.97 9.47
CA GLY A 115 -6.23 -7.83 8.30
C GLY A 115 -5.81 -7.15 7.00
N GLN A 116 -6.09 -5.85 6.86
CA GLN A 116 -5.82 -5.10 5.63
C GLN A 116 -4.34 -5.17 5.20
N PRO A 117 -3.36 -4.81 6.04
CA PRO A 117 -1.97 -4.80 5.59
C PRO A 117 -1.44 -6.21 5.29
N ILE A 118 -1.91 -7.22 6.02
CA ILE A 118 -1.50 -8.62 5.82
C ILE A 118 -2.04 -9.14 4.49
N LEU A 119 -3.34 -8.97 4.22
CA LEU A 119 -3.95 -9.45 2.99
C LEU A 119 -3.40 -8.69 1.77
N VAL A 120 -3.28 -7.36 1.85
CA VAL A 120 -2.71 -6.57 0.75
C VAL A 120 -1.27 -6.98 0.47
N ALA A 121 -0.44 -7.17 1.51
CA ALA A 121 0.92 -7.65 1.34
C ALA A 121 0.97 -9.06 0.72
N LEU A 122 0.13 -9.99 1.22
CA LEU A 122 0.08 -11.37 0.76
C LEU A 122 -0.33 -11.45 -0.71
N PHE A 123 -1.43 -10.82 -1.10
CA PHE A 123 -1.91 -10.83 -2.47
C PHE A 123 -0.95 -10.10 -3.41
N THR A 124 -0.42 -8.94 -3.00
CA THR A 124 0.57 -8.22 -3.80
C THR A 124 1.86 -9.02 -3.97
N SER A 125 2.24 -9.82 -2.96
CA SER A 125 3.41 -10.70 -3.06
C SER A 125 3.28 -11.72 -4.19
N LEU A 126 2.06 -12.08 -4.62
CA LEU A 126 1.84 -12.96 -5.78
C LEU A 126 2.24 -12.30 -7.11
N SER A 127 2.31 -10.97 -7.18
CA SER A 127 2.76 -10.26 -8.38
C SER A 127 4.21 -10.57 -8.76
N VAL A 128 5.01 -11.12 -7.84
CA VAL A 128 6.39 -11.55 -8.13
C VAL A 128 6.46 -12.68 -9.16
N PHE A 129 5.40 -13.47 -9.35
CA PHE A 129 5.33 -14.47 -10.42
C PHE A 129 5.31 -13.81 -11.80
N VAL A 130 4.60 -12.69 -11.94
CA VAL A 130 4.60 -11.89 -13.17
C VAL A 130 5.98 -11.28 -13.42
N LEU A 131 6.64 -10.75 -12.38
CA LEU A 131 8.04 -10.28 -12.51
C LEU A 131 9.00 -11.41 -12.89
N GLY A 132 8.74 -12.63 -12.39
CA GLY A 132 9.50 -13.82 -12.75
C GLY A 132 9.32 -14.23 -14.21
N TRP A 133 8.11 -14.11 -14.74
CA TRP A 133 7.83 -14.32 -16.16
C TRP A 133 8.54 -13.26 -17.03
N PHE A 134 8.56 -12.00 -16.58
CA PHE A 134 9.21 -10.92 -17.32
C PHE A 134 10.73 -11.03 -17.37
N ARG A 135 11.36 -11.45 -16.28
CA ARG A 135 12.81 -11.66 -16.21
C ARG A 135 13.17 -12.79 -15.24
N PRO A 136 13.30 -14.04 -15.74
CA PRO A 136 13.56 -15.21 -14.91
C PRO A 136 14.87 -15.13 -14.09
N GLN A 137 15.85 -14.35 -14.53
CA GLN A 137 17.14 -14.19 -13.85
C GLN A 137 17.05 -13.40 -12.53
N LEU A 138 15.97 -12.64 -12.32
CA LEU A 138 15.76 -11.93 -11.05
C LEU A 138 15.51 -12.93 -9.92
N SER A 139 16.14 -12.70 -8.77
CA SER A 139 15.90 -13.53 -7.59
C SER A 139 14.54 -13.28 -6.97
N TRP A 140 14.00 -14.25 -6.22
CA TRP A 140 12.76 -14.06 -5.48
C TRP A 140 12.78 -12.82 -4.56
N PRO A 141 13.83 -12.61 -3.71
CA PRO A 141 13.92 -11.39 -2.91
C PRO A 141 13.95 -10.09 -3.73
N SER A 142 14.61 -10.09 -4.89
CA SER A 142 14.64 -8.91 -5.78
C SER A 142 13.26 -8.60 -6.35
N ARG A 143 12.53 -9.63 -6.82
CA ARG A 143 11.15 -9.48 -7.31
C ARG A 143 10.23 -8.97 -6.21
N MET A 144 10.36 -9.52 -4.99
CA MET A 144 9.56 -9.09 -3.84
C MET A 144 9.80 -7.63 -3.48
N ASN A 145 11.06 -7.17 -3.46
CA ASN A 145 11.37 -5.77 -3.17
C ASN A 145 10.86 -4.82 -4.26
N ILE A 146 10.94 -5.21 -5.54
CA ILE A 146 10.37 -4.41 -6.63
C ILE A 146 8.85 -4.32 -6.48
N ALA A 147 8.17 -5.45 -6.24
CA ALA A 147 6.73 -5.50 -6.06
C ALA A 147 6.25 -4.64 -4.88
N MET A 148 6.88 -4.81 -3.72
CA MET A 148 6.56 -4.02 -2.53
C MET A 148 6.94 -2.54 -2.70
N GLY A 149 7.98 -2.24 -3.48
CA GLY A 149 8.40 -0.87 -3.76
C GLY A 149 7.34 -0.12 -4.57
N VAL A 150 6.77 -0.80 -5.57
CA VAL A 150 5.66 -0.27 -6.38
C VAL A 150 4.40 -0.14 -5.53
N LEU A 151 4.07 -1.14 -4.71
CA LEU A 151 2.95 -1.05 -3.76
C LEU A 151 3.09 0.16 -2.83
N SER A 152 4.30 0.41 -2.31
CA SER A 152 4.59 1.52 -1.39
C SER A 152 4.28 2.88 -2.01
N VAL A 153 4.51 3.05 -3.32
CA VAL A 153 4.12 4.27 -4.05
C VAL A 153 2.61 4.49 -4.00
N GLY A 154 1.82 3.42 -4.20
CA GLY A 154 0.37 3.48 -4.07
C GLY A 154 -0.08 3.74 -2.63
N THR A 155 0.60 3.14 -1.64
CA THR A 155 0.33 3.39 -0.22
C THR A 155 0.57 4.84 0.17
N VAL A 156 1.60 5.51 -0.38
CA VAL A 156 1.81 6.96 -0.18
C VAL A 156 0.62 7.76 -0.72
N ILE A 157 0.13 7.45 -1.92
CA ILE A 157 -1.06 8.11 -2.48
C ILE A 157 -2.29 7.86 -1.59
N GLY A 158 -2.46 6.62 -1.13
CA GLY A 158 -3.53 6.26 -0.19
C GLY A 158 -3.46 7.07 1.11
N LEU A 159 -2.26 7.23 1.68
CA LEU A 159 -2.05 8.04 2.88
C LEU A 159 -2.41 9.51 2.62
N LEU A 160 -1.95 10.09 1.51
CA LEU A 160 -2.28 11.47 1.12
C LEU A 160 -3.77 11.66 0.82
N SER A 161 -4.47 10.59 0.45
CA SER A 161 -5.91 10.61 0.21
C SER A 161 -6.77 10.53 1.47
N MET A 162 -6.19 10.23 2.65
CA MET A 162 -6.97 10.07 3.89
C MET A 162 -7.85 11.29 4.26
N PRO A 163 -7.41 12.55 4.09
CA PRO A 163 -8.29 13.70 4.31
C PRO A 163 -9.51 13.69 3.40
N LEU A 164 -9.36 13.20 2.16
CA LEU A 164 -10.45 13.08 1.19
C LEU A 164 -11.42 11.97 1.58
N ILE A 165 -10.92 10.87 2.17
CA ILE A 165 -11.75 9.78 2.71
C ILE A 165 -12.71 10.29 3.79
N ASN A 166 -12.29 11.31 4.55
CA ASN A 166 -13.11 11.93 5.58
C ASN A 166 -14.10 12.97 5.05
N SER A 167 -14.11 13.26 3.75
CA SER A 167 -15.00 14.27 3.15
C SER A 167 -16.32 13.65 2.67
N GLU A 168 -17.40 14.43 2.71
CA GLU A 168 -18.72 14.02 2.17
C GLU A 168 -18.68 13.73 0.65
N HIS A 169 -17.72 14.34 -0.06
CA HIS A 169 -17.56 14.14 -1.49
C HIS A 169 -16.79 12.87 -1.86
N PHE A 170 -16.27 12.12 -0.88
CA PHE A 170 -15.41 10.96 -1.10
C PHE A 170 -15.94 10.00 -2.17
N MET A 171 -17.23 9.65 -2.11
CA MET A 171 -17.84 8.71 -3.05
C MET A 171 -17.83 9.21 -4.50
N GLY A 172 -17.94 10.53 -4.72
CA GLY A 172 -17.89 11.13 -6.06
C GLY A 172 -16.48 11.21 -6.65
N VAL A 173 -15.44 11.13 -5.80
CA VAL A 173 -14.04 11.35 -6.19
C VAL A 173 -13.15 10.12 -5.99
N ILE A 174 -13.67 9.02 -5.43
CA ILE A 174 -12.90 7.81 -5.15
C ILE A 174 -12.18 7.26 -6.39
N TRP A 175 -12.80 7.39 -7.56
CA TRP A 175 -12.23 6.97 -8.85
C TRP A 175 -10.97 7.76 -9.21
N ILE A 176 -10.85 9.03 -8.78
CA ILE A 176 -9.66 9.86 -8.99
C ILE A 176 -8.48 9.24 -8.24
N GLY A 177 -8.71 8.78 -7.01
CA GLY A 177 -7.69 8.07 -6.22
C GLY A 177 -7.24 6.78 -6.90
N MET A 178 -8.19 5.99 -7.43
CA MET A 178 -7.87 4.76 -8.18
C MET A 178 -7.06 5.05 -9.44
N VAL A 179 -7.43 6.07 -10.21
CA VAL A 179 -6.68 6.50 -11.40
C VAL A 179 -5.29 7.00 -11.02
N ALA A 180 -5.17 7.78 -9.95
CA ALA A 180 -3.88 8.27 -9.46
C ALA A 180 -2.94 7.11 -9.08
N VAL A 181 -3.44 6.11 -8.36
CA VAL A 181 -2.68 4.90 -8.01
C VAL A 181 -2.29 4.12 -9.26
N ALA A 182 -3.22 3.91 -10.21
CA ALA A 182 -2.93 3.21 -11.46
C ALA A 182 -1.83 3.91 -12.28
N VAL A 183 -1.93 5.24 -12.43
CA VAL A 183 -0.92 6.06 -13.11
C VAL A 183 0.43 5.98 -12.38
N ALA A 184 0.43 6.06 -11.06
CA ALA A 184 1.67 5.98 -10.28
C ALA A 184 2.35 4.61 -10.42
N TYR A 185 1.62 3.51 -10.30
CA TYR A 185 2.14 2.17 -10.55
C TYR A 185 2.73 2.05 -11.95
N PHE A 186 1.98 2.50 -12.96
CA PHE A 186 2.44 2.46 -14.34
C PHE A 186 3.73 3.28 -14.53
N LEU A 187 3.78 4.52 -14.05
CA LEU A 187 4.94 5.39 -14.19
C LEU A 187 6.16 4.87 -13.42
N THR A 188 5.97 4.35 -12.21
CA THR A 188 7.06 3.76 -11.42
C THR A 188 7.66 2.56 -12.14
N ILE A 189 6.85 1.64 -12.68
CA ILE A 189 7.36 0.51 -13.46
C ILE A 189 7.96 0.98 -14.78
N ALA A 190 7.27 1.80 -15.56
CA ALA A 190 7.75 2.23 -16.88
C ALA A 190 9.09 2.95 -16.79
N ARG A 191 9.28 3.79 -15.77
CA ARG A 191 10.54 4.50 -15.54
C ARG A 191 11.60 3.61 -14.88
N GLY A 192 11.20 2.59 -14.11
CA GLY A 192 12.11 1.66 -13.42
C GLY A 192 12.52 0.43 -14.23
N ALA A 193 11.72 0.01 -15.21
CA ALA A 193 11.84 -1.28 -15.89
C ALA A 193 12.99 -1.35 -16.88
N ARG A 194 13.43 -0.23 -17.46
CA ARG A 194 14.45 -0.22 -18.51
C ARG A 194 15.78 -0.74 -17.96
N GLY A 195 16.31 -1.82 -18.55
CA GLY A 195 17.55 -2.47 -18.14
C GLY A 195 17.40 -3.43 -16.96
N VAL A 196 16.28 -3.40 -16.23
CA VAL A 196 16.01 -4.29 -15.08
C VAL A 196 14.96 -5.34 -15.41
N ILE A 197 13.87 -4.98 -16.08
CA ILE A 197 12.72 -5.86 -16.35
C ILE A 197 12.48 -5.99 -17.87
N ALA A 198 12.87 -4.98 -18.65
CA ALA A 198 12.73 -4.94 -20.11
C ALA A 198 13.93 -4.29 -20.79
N ASP A 199 14.29 -4.79 -21.97
CA ASP A 199 15.43 -4.33 -22.75
C ASP A 199 15.03 -3.35 -23.88
N SER A 200 13.77 -3.41 -24.33
CA SER A 200 13.23 -2.55 -25.40
C SER A 200 12.17 -1.59 -24.87
N PHE A 201 11.95 -0.46 -25.56
CA PHE A 201 10.93 0.51 -25.19
C PHE A 201 9.51 -0.09 -25.24
N GLY A 202 9.18 -0.84 -26.30
CA GLY A 202 7.90 -1.54 -26.39
C GLY A 202 7.71 -2.56 -25.27
N GLY A 203 8.79 -3.28 -24.90
CA GLY A 203 8.78 -4.18 -23.75
C GLY A 203 8.55 -3.46 -22.42
N VAL A 204 9.12 -2.27 -22.24
CA VAL A 204 8.89 -1.44 -21.04
C VAL A 204 7.40 -1.10 -20.93
N ILE A 205 6.80 -0.52 -21.96
CA ILE A 205 5.39 -0.08 -21.91
C ILE A 205 4.45 -1.28 -21.71
N GLY A 206 4.61 -2.34 -22.52
CA GLY A 206 3.76 -3.52 -22.44
C GLY A 206 3.82 -4.22 -21.08
N LYS A 207 5.04 -4.46 -20.56
CA LYS A 207 5.20 -5.09 -19.24
C LYS A 207 4.70 -4.18 -18.10
N SER A 208 4.83 -2.86 -18.24
CA SER A 208 4.31 -1.89 -17.25
C SER A 208 2.79 -1.91 -17.19
N LEU A 209 2.11 -1.95 -18.33
CA LEU A 209 0.64 -2.08 -18.39
C LEU A 209 0.17 -3.39 -17.76
N ILE A 210 0.75 -4.51 -18.17
CA ILE A 210 0.40 -5.84 -17.65
C ILE A 210 0.62 -5.88 -16.13
N TYR A 211 1.77 -5.40 -15.65
CA TYR A 211 2.06 -5.42 -14.22
C TYR A 211 1.11 -4.53 -13.42
N THR A 212 0.82 -3.34 -13.91
CA THR A 212 -0.11 -2.41 -13.26
C THR A 212 -1.50 -3.02 -13.16
N PHE A 213 -1.99 -3.62 -14.25
CA PHE A 213 -3.28 -4.30 -14.27
C PHE A 213 -3.33 -5.45 -13.27
N VAL A 214 -2.32 -6.33 -13.27
CA VAL A 214 -2.24 -7.45 -12.32
C VAL A 214 -2.17 -6.96 -10.87
N LEU A 215 -1.39 -5.92 -10.60
CA LEU A 215 -1.24 -5.37 -9.26
C LEU A 215 -2.56 -4.77 -8.75
N LEU A 216 -3.27 -4.01 -9.59
CA LEU A 216 -4.60 -3.50 -9.26
C LEU A 216 -5.60 -4.63 -9.01
N LEU A 217 -5.59 -5.68 -9.84
CA LEU A 217 -6.45 -6.84 -9.67
C LEU A 217 -6.17 -7.58 -8.35
N LEU A 218 -4.90 -7.76 -7.98
CA LEU A 218 -4.50 -8.40 -6.73
C LEU A 218 -4.90 -7.57 -5.51
N VAL A 219 -4.71 -6.24 -5.56
CA VAL A 219 -5.14 -5.33 -4.48
C VAL A 219 -6.66 -5.33 -4.36
N PHE A 220 -7.38 -5.30 -5.48
CA PHE A 220 -8.85 -5.40 -5.49
C PHE A 220 -9.32 -6.72 -4.88
N LEU A 221 -8.73 -7.85 -5.28
CA LEU A 221 -9.07 -9.16 -4.74
C LEU A 221 -8.78 -9.26 -3.24
N ALA A 222 -7.67 -8.68 -2.77
CA ALA A 222 -7.39 -8.57 -1.34
C ALA A 222 -8.48 -7.78 -0.59
N GLY A 223 -8.97 -6.69 -1.18
CA GLY A 223 -10.07 -5.89 -0.64
C GLY A 223 -11.39 -6.66 -0.56
N VAL A 224 -11.72 -7.45 -1.59
CA VAL A 224 -12.92 -8.32 -1.59
C VAL A 224 -12.82 -9.36 -0.48
N VAL A 225 -11.71 -10.08 -0.40
CA VAL A 225 -11.49 -11.11 0.63
C VAL A 225 -11.54 -10.50 2.03
N LEU A 226 -10.88 -9.36 2.23
CA LEU A 226 -10.92 -8.65 3.51
C LEU A 226 -12.35 -8.26 3.89
N SER A 227 -13.13 -7.72 2.95
CA SER A 227 -14.51 -7.29 3.21
C SER A 227 -15.38 -8.46 3.66
N ILE A 228 -15.25 -9.62 3.00
CA ILE A 228 -15.95 -10.85 3.40
C ILE A 228 -15.52 -11.27 4.82
N CYS A 229 -14.21 -11.30 5.11
CA CYS A 229 -13.71 -11.65 6.43
C CYS A 229 -14.21 -10.70 7.53
N CYS A 230 -14.24 -9.39 7.28
CA CYS A 230 -14.74 -8.39 8.22
C CYS A 230 -16.24 -8.61 8.52
N ILE A 231 -17.06 -8.78 7.50
CA ILE A 231 -18.51 -9.02 7.66
C ILE A 231 -18.74 -10.32 8.44
N MET A 232 -18.09 -11.42 8.05
CA MET A 232 -18.22 -12.70 8.76
C MET A 232 -17.81 -12.59 10.22
N TYR A 233 -16.67 -11.95 10.51
CA TYR A 233 -16.18 -11.74 11.86
C TYR A 233 -17.17 -10.91 12.70
N ALA A 234 -17.66 -9.81 12.15
CA ALA A 234 -18.61 -8.93 12.84
C ALA A 234 -19.93 -9.64 13.13
N THR A 235 -20.49 -10.37 12.15
CA THR A 235 -21.74 -11.13 12.36
C THR A 235 -21.58 -12.23 13.40
N MET A 236 -20.48 -12.98 13.38
CA MET A 236 -20.21 -14.01 14.40
C MET A 236 -20.09 -13.43 15.81
N ARG A 237 -19.47 -12.25 15.95
CA ARG A 237 -19.32 -11.58 17.24
C ARG A 237 -20.65 -11.04 17.79
N LEU A 238 -21.55 -10.60 16.92
CA LEU A 238 -22.89 -10.14 17.33
C LEU A 238 -23.81 -11.30 17.76
N GLN A 239 -23.64 -12.49 17.20
CA GLN A 239 -24.47 -13.66 17.52
C GLN A 239 -23.99 -14.45 18.74
N GLY A 240 -22.69 -14.38 19.06
CA GLY A 240 -22.07 -15.11 20.17
C GLY A 240 -21.80 -14.27 21.42
N GLY A 241 -22.28 -13.03 21.45
CA GLY A 241 -22.17 -12.11 22.59
C GLY A 241 -23.43 -12.08 23.46
#